data_AF-A0A8J2VKD3-F1
#
_entry.id   AF-A0A8J2VKD3-F1
#
_cell.length_a   1.000
_cell.length_b   1.000
_cell.length_c   1.000
_cell.angle_alpha   90.00
_cell.angle_beta   90.00
_cell.angle_gamma   90.00
#
_symmetry.space_group_name_H-M   'P 1'
#
loop_
_entity.id
_entity.type
_entity.pdbx_description
1 polymer ?
#
loop_
_entity_poly.entity_id
_entity_poly.type
_entity_poly.pdbx_seq_one_letter_code
_entity_poly.pdbx_strand_id
1 'polypeptide(L)'
;MDTKQLANISHPVIVAPKLNPDPFVYVVRDGKDEYSLRLWQADGKEKLLEKRLDVKQVKNHRLVEWSPSGKYILVGGNRIYRASDGRIAKRLNGTAGTWSPERDRLLYVAQNRSAPGWEAPLPALAGFYLSSRRDRMLVMEEGSQGTQLRLIDLLSHQKEEAADLFTS
;
A
#
# COMPACT_ATOMS: atom_id res chain seq x y z
N MET A 1 8.46 -21.94 15.73
CA MET A 1 7.56 -22.13 14.57
C MET A 1 7.62 -23.60 14.16
N ASP A 2 6.49 -24.31 14.15
CA ASP A 2 6.39 -25.74 13.79
C ASP A 2 6.68 -25.92 12.29
N THR A 3 7.50 -26.91 11.93
CA THR A 3 7.89 -27.22 10.54
C THR A 3 6.70 -27.56 9.65
N LYS A 4 5.57 -28.03 10.19
CA LYS A 4 4.32 -28.21 9.44
C LYS A 4 3.71 -26.91 8.90
N GLN A 5 3.94 -25.77 9.57
CA GLN A 5 3.37 -24.49 9.11
C GLN A 5 4.09 -23.93 7.88
N LEU A 6 5.36 -24.31 7.66
CA LEU A 6 6.15 -23.82 6.52
C LEU A 6 5.67 -24.42 5.19
N ALA A 7 5.14 -25.65 5.19
CA ALA A 7 4.67 -26.34 3.99
C ALA A 7 3.45 -25.67 3.32
N ASN A 8 2.72 -24.80 4.05
CA ASN A 8 1.50 -24.16 3.57
C ASN A 8 1.69 -22.68 3.20
N ILE A 9 2.94 -22.19 3.19
CA ILE A 9 3.25 -20.83 2.74
C ILE A 9 3.19 -20.83 1.22
N SER A 10 2.21 -20.09 0.68
CA SER A 10 1.96 -20.06 -0.76
C SER A 10 2.69 -18.90 -1.44
N HIS A 11 2.91 -17.80 -0.72
CA HIS A 11 3.69 -16.66 -1.19
C HIS A 11 4.41 -16.00 0.01
N PRO A 12 5.74 -15.79 -0.04
CA PRO A 12 6.41 -14.92 0.92
C PRO A 12 6.05 -13.46 0.62
N VAL A 13 5.58 -12.72 1.64
CA VAL A 13 4.96 -11.40 1.44
C VAL A 13 5.67 -10.29 2.23
N ILE A 14 7.01 -10.33 2.34
CA ILE A 14 7.86 -9.20 2.76
C ILE A 14 8.02 -9.04 4.30
N VAL A 15 9.25 -8.70 4.71
CA VAL A 15 9.67 -8.39 6.10
C VAL A 15 9.62 -6.87 6.32
N ALA A 16 9.27 -6.42 7.53
CA ALA A 16 9.33 -5.01 7.88
C ALA A 16 10.76 -4.44 7.72
N PRO A 17 10.93 -3.18 7.31
CA PRO A 17 12.26 -2.64 7.05
C PRO A 17 13.03 -2.15 8.29
N LYS A 18 12.41 -1.95 9.47
CA LYS A 18 13.01 -1.16 10.58
C LYS A 18 12.55 -1.48 12.01
N LEU A 19 11.97 -2.63 12.32
CA LEU A 19 11.46 -2.91 13.68
C LEU A 19 12.33 -3.97 14.40
N ASN A 20 12.47 -3.88 15.71
CA ASN A 20 13.07 -4.96 16.50
C ASN A 20 12.09 -5.39 17.60
N PRO A 21 11.65 -6.67 17.63
CA PRO A 21 11.83 -7.68 16.58
C PRO A 21 11.04 -7.34 15.31
N ASP A 22 11.63 -7.60 14.12
CA ASP A 22 11.01 -7.29 12.83
C ASP A 22 9.77 -8.16 12.62
N PRO A 23 8.58 -7.58 12.43
CA PRO A 23 7.44 -8.35 12.03
C PRO A 23 7.49 -8.69 10.53
N PHE A 24 6.94 -9.83 10.13
CA PHE A 24 6.87 -10.28 8.74
C PHE A 24 5.48 -10.79 8.39
N VAL A 25 5.13 -10.68 7.09
CA VAL A 25 3.82 -11.08 6.57
C VAL A 25 3.96 -12.23 5.58
N TYR A 26 3.03 -13.17 5.65
CA TYR A 26 2.92 -14.25 4.67
C TYR A 26 1.46 -14.62 4.39
N VAL A 27 1.25 -15.22 3.22
CA VAL A 27 -0.05 -15.81 2.86
C VAL A 27 0.04 -17.32 3.06
N VAL A 28 -0.88 -17.84 3.86
CA VAL A 28 -1.08 -19.27 4.09
C VAL A 28 -2.24 -19.75 3.26
N ARG A 29 -2.08 -20.92 2.65
CA ARG A 29 -3.20 -21.66 2.09
C ARG A 29 -3.75 -22.60 3.16
N ASP A 30 -4.92 -22.27 3.70
CA ASP A 30 -5.58 -23.08 4.74
C ASP A 30 -6.50 -24.16 4.12
N GLY A 31 -6.84 -24.03 2.84
CA GLY A 31 -7.70 -24.96 2.10
C GLY A 31 -7.61 -24.80 0.58
N LYS A 32 -8.47 -25.48 -0.19
CA LYS A 32 -8.40 -25.50 -1.68
C LYS A 32 -8.42 -24.09 -2.28
N ASP A 33 -9.24 -23.19 -1.75
CA ASP A 33 -9.32 -21.79 -2.15
C ASP A 33 -9.41 -20.84 -0.95
N GLU A 34 -8.96 -21.31 0.21
CA GLU A 34 -8.99 -20.56 1.47
C GLU A 34 -7.58 -20.09 1.79
N TYR A 35 -7.43 -18.78 1.94
CA TYR A 35 -6.14 -18.16 2.22
C TYR A 35 -6.25 -17.22 3.40
N SER A 36 -5.17 -17.13 4.17
CA SER A 36 -5.05 -16.19 5.28
C SER A 36 -3.77 -15.38 5.18
N LEU A 37 -3.89 -14.07 5.34
CA LEU A 37 -2.77 -13.19 5.62
C LEU A 37 -2.42 -13.30 7.10
N ARG A 38 -1.15 -13.59 7.41
CA ARG A 38 -0.67 -13.66 8.79
C ARG A 38 0.51 -12.73 9.01
N LEU A 39 0.50 -12.00 10.13
CA LEU A 39 1.58 -11.13 10.61
C LEU A 39 2.18 -11.72 11.88
N TRP A 40 3.50 -11.86 11.92
CA TRP A 40 4.23 -12.47 13.02
C TRP A 40 5.43 -11.63 13.41
N GLN A 41 5.88 -11.74 14.66
CA GLN A 41 7.20 -11.26 15.06
C GLN A 41 8.30 -12.22 14.60
N ALA A 42 9.50 -11.69 14.32
CA ALA A 42 10.69 -12.46 13.93
C ALA A 42 11.05 -13.58 14.92
N ASP A 43 10.68 -13.45 16.19
CA ASP A 43 10.89 -14.51 17.19
C ASP A 43 10.00 -15.75 16.96
N GLY A 44 9.02 -15.65 16.05
CA GLY A 44 8.11 -16.70 15.66
C GLY A 44 7.16 -17.17 16.77
N LYS A 45 7.08 -16.43 17.89
CA LYS A 45 6.26 -16.77 19.05
C LYS A 45 4.96 -15.99 19.08
N GLU A 46 4.95 -14.78 18.56
CA GLU A 46 3.79 -13.89 18.61
C GLU A 46 3.15 -13.67 17.24
N LYS A 47 1.85 -13.99 17.14
CA LYS A 47 1.00 -13.70 15.98
C LYS A 47 0.18 -12.45 16.25
N LEU A 48 0.37 -11.42 15.42
CA LEU A 48 -0.23 -10.10 15.61
C LEU A 48 -1.53 -9.94 14.81
N LEU A 49 -1.63 -10.55 13.62
CA LEU A 49 -2.81 -10.46 12.76
C LEU A 49 -3.06 -11.77 12.02
N GLU A 50 -4.33 -12.12 11.89
CA GLU A 50 -4.82 -13.15 10.96
C GLU A 50 -6.06 -12.62 10.22
N LYS A 51 -6.00 -12.65 8.89
CA LYS A 51 -7.09 -12.16 8.05
C LYS A 51 -7.35 -13.13 6.89
N ARG A 52 -8.59 -13.61 6.78
CA ARG A 52 -9.04 -14.34 5.59
C ARG A 52 -9.01 -13.46 4.34
N LEU A 53 -8.56 -14.07 3.26
CA LEU A 53 -8.42 -13.52 1.92
C LEU A 53 -9.18 -14.41 0.92
N ASP A 54 -9.70 -13.79 -0.12
CA ASP A 54 -10.17 -14.51 -1.31
C ASP A 54 -9.02 -14.71 -2.32
N VAL A 55 -9.20 -15.65 -3.25
CA VAL A 55 -8.17 -15.98 -4.27
C VAL A 55 -7.83 -14.80 -5.19
N LYS A 56 -8.75 -13.85 -5.41
CA LYS A 56 -8.48 -12.66 -6.25
C LYS A 56 -7.57 -11.68 -5.52
N GLN A 57 -7.73 -11.53 -4.21
CA GLN A 57 -6.84 -10.74 -3.36
C GLN A 57 -5.43 -11.31 -3.32
N VAL A 58 -5.28 -12.63 -3.22
CA VAL A 58 -3.96 -13.29 -3.24
C VAL A 58 -3.22 -13.07 -4.55
N LYS A 59 -3.95 -13.04 -5.68
CA LYS A 59 -3.37 -12.77 -7.01
C LYS A 59 -2.99 -11.30 -7.23
N ASN A 60 -3.33 -10.40 -6.32
CA ASN A 60 -2.96 -8.99 -6.44
C ASN A 60 -1.49 -8.79 -6.03
N HIS A 61 -0.66 -8.35 -6.98
CA HIS A 61 0.77 -8.09 -6.76
C HIS A 61 1.06 -6.99 -5.71
N ARG A 62 0.06 -6.18 -5.31
CA ARG A 62 0.16 -5.17 -4.24
C ARG A 62 -0.75 -5.48 -3.05
N LEU A 63 -0.92 -6.77 -2.73
CA LEU A 63 -1.75 -7.18 -1.59
C LEU A 63 -1.29 -6.54 -0.27
N VAL A 64 0.01 -6.37 -0.06
CA VAL A 64 0.60 -5.84 1.17
C VAL A 64 1.68 -4.80 0.86
N GLU A 65 1.67 -3.68 1.57
CA GLU A 65 2.73 -2.68 1.54
C GLU A 65 3.03 -2.16 2.97
N TRP A 66 4.30 -2.20 3.37
CA TRP A 66 4.78 -1.62 4.62
C TRP A 66 4.91 -0.11 4.50
N SER A 67 4.55 0.62 5.55
CA SER A 67 4.90 2.05 5.65
C SER A 67 6.42 2.20 5.82
N PRO A 68 7.01 3.34 5.43
CA PRO A 68 8.47 3.55 5.55
C PRO A 68 9.02 3.39 6.96
N SER A 69 8.22 3.74 7.97
CA SER A 69 8.63 3.57 9.37
C SER A 69 8.49 2.13 9.89
N GLY A 70 7.82 1.25 9.13
CA GLY A 70 7.41 -0.08 9.59
C GLY A 70 6.21 -0.08 10.55
N LYS A 71 5.71 1.07 11.00
CA LYS A 71 4.63 1.13 12.00
C LYS A 71 3.27 0.68 11.46
N TYR A 72 3.06 0.74 10.15
CA TYR A 72 1.78 0.44 9.53
C TYR A 72 1.93 -0.49 8.32
N ILE A 73 0.84 -1.21 8.03
CA ILE A 73 0.71 -2.12 6.89
C ILE A 73 -0.55 -1.74 6.12
N LEU A 74 -0.41 -1.49 4.82
CA LEU A 74 -1.53 -1.33 3.90
C LEU A 74 -1.85 -2.69 3.29
N VAL A 75 -3.07 -3.18 3.52
CA VAL A 75 -3.56 -4.45 2.99
C VAL A 75 -4.69 -4.20 2.00
N GLY A 76 -4.57 -4.78 0.80
CA GLY A 76 -5.55 -4.67 -0.27
C GLY A 76 -5.78 -3.23 -0.75
N GLY A 77 -4.80 -2.34 -0.57
CA GLY A 77 -4.83 -0.96 -1.03
C GLY A 77 -5.73 0.00 -0.23
N ASN A 78 -6.49 -0.46 0.77
CA ASN A 78 -7.42 0.42 1.50
C ASN A 78 -7.57 0.15 3.01
N ARG A 79 -6.95 -0.88 3.57
CA ARG A 79 -6.98 -1.15 5.01
C ARG A 79 -5.61 -0.95 5.62
N ILE A 80 -5.51 -0.05 6.58
CA ILE A 80 -4.28 0.26 7.29
C ILE A 80 -4.33 -0.44 8.64
N TYR A 81 -3.35 -1.30 8.89
CA TYR A 81 -3.14 -2.01 10.15
C TYR A 81 -1.95 -1.43 10.87
N ARG A 82 -2.00 -1.39 12.21
CA ARG A 82 -0.84 -1.11 13.05
C ARG A 82 -0.02 -2.40 13.17
N ALA A 83 1.28 -2.31 12.92
CA ALA A 83 2.16 -3.47 12.95
C ALA A 83 2.33 -4.03 14.36
N SER A 84 2.32 -3.20 15.40
CA SER A 84 2.61 -3.60 16.78
C SER A 84 1.57 -4.51 17.42
N ASP A 85 0.31 -4.44 16.98
CA ASP A 85 -0.80 -5.19 17.58
C ASP A 85 -1.75 -5.80 16.54
N GLY A 86 -1.45 -5.64 15.24
CA GLY A 86 -2.26 -6.12 14.14
C GLY A 86 -3.67 -5.53 14.05
N ARG A 87 -3.98 -4.45 14.78
CA ARG A 87 -5.32 -3.84 14.75
C ARG A 87 -5.47 -2.88 13.58
N ILE A 88 -6.70 -2.73 13.08
CA ILE A 88 -7.00 -1.74 12.04
C ILE A 88 -6.84 -0.35 12.63
N ALA A 89 -5.91 0.43 12.07
CA ALA A 89 -5.74 1.84 12.37
C ALA A 89 -6.71 2.71 11.56
N LYS A 90 -6.95 2.38 10.28
CA LYS A 90 -7.85 3.14 9.40
C LYS A 90 -8.34 2.31 8.22
N ARG A 91 -9.57 2.60 7.77
CA ARG A 91 -10.10 2.16 6.47
C ARG A 91 -10.22 3.37 5.56
N LEU A 92 -9.60 3.31 4.40
CA LEU A 92 -9.69 4.35 3.39
C LEU A 92 -11.00 4.20 2.62
N ASN A 93 -11.67 5.32 2.39
CA ASN A 93 -12.82 5.36 1.49
C ASN A 93 -12.34 5.46 0.03
N GLY A 94 -11.74 4.37 -0.45
CA GLY A 94 -11.03 4.32 -1.72
C GLY A 94 -10.77 2.90 -2.22
N THR A 95 -10.35 2.81 -3.48
CA THR A 95 -10.19 1.53 -4.21
C THR A 95 -8.73 1.07 -4.33
N ALA A 96 -7.77 1.99 -4.23
CA ALA A 96 -6.35 1.70 -4.29
C ALA A 96 -5.55 2.76 -3.54
N GLY A 97 -4.43 2.38 -2.94
CA GLY A 97 -3.53 3.28 -2.23
C GLY A 97 -2.10 2.74 -2.16
N THR A 98 -1.15 3.63 -1.84
CA THR A 98 0.27 3.32 -1.66
C THR A 98 0.90 4.27 -0.65
N TRP A 99 1.95 3.81 0.03
CA TRP A 99 2.71 4.67 0.92
C TRP A 99 3.62 5.63 0.13
N SER A 100 3.74 6.86 0.64
CA SER A 100 4.91 7.69 0.37
C SER A 100 6.17 6.92 0.79
N PRO A 101 7.28 7.03 0.05
CA PRO A 101 8.51 6.30 0.39
C PRO A 101 9.25 6.81 1.62
N GLU A 102 9.14 8.10 1.92
CA GLU A 102 9.98 8.75 2.94
C GLU A 102 9.28 8.91 4.29
N ARG A 103 7.95 8.90 4.27
CA ARG A 103 7.12 9.20 5.44
C ARG A 103 5.90 8.29 5.44
N ASP A 104 5.29 8.10 6.61
CA ASP A 104 4.01 7.41 6.75
C ASP A 104 2.83 8.27 6.25
N ARG A 105 2.94 8.75 5.01
CA ARG A 105 1.90 9.46 4.25
C ARG A 105 1.40 8.53 3.17
N LEU A 106 0.14 8.69 2.75
CA LEU A 106 -0.49 7.74 1.85
C LEU A 106 -1.20 8.48 0.71
N LEU A 107 -0.98 8.00 -0.51
CA LEU A 107 -1.75 8.41 -1.68
C LEU A 107 -2.81 7.35 -1.95
N TYR A 108 -4.05 7.74 -2.21
CA TYR A 108 -5.12 6.81 -2.56
C TYR A 108 -6.18 7.42 -3.48
N VAL A 109 -6.85 6.56 -4.22
CA VAL A 109 -7.99 6.92 -5.08
C VAL A 109 -9.27 6.92 -4.23
N ALA A 110 -9.85 8.09 -3.98
CA ALA A 110 -11.10 8.22 -3.23
C ALA A 110 -12.33 7.82 -4.07
N GLN A 111 -13.33 7.20 -3.43
CA GLN A 111 -14.57 6.78 -4.12
C GLN A 111 -15.51 7.94 -4.48
N ASN A 112 -15.45 9.09 -3.77
CA ASN A 112 -16.32 10.24 -4.04
C ASN A 112 -15.53 11.33 -4.77
N ARG A 113 -15.73 11.45 -6.09
CA ARG A 113 -15.06 12.41 -6.98
C ARG A 113 -15.84 13.72 -7.18
N SER A 114 -16.51 14.20 -6.14
CA SER A 114 -17.25 15.47 -6.19
C SER A 114 -16.69 16.38 -5.12
N ALA A 115 -15.72 17.23 -5.48
CA ALA A 115 -15.40 18.40 -4.67
C ALA A 115 -16.48 19.46 -4.94
N PRO A 116 -17.07 20.09 -3.91
CA PRO A 116 -17.94 21.25 -4.13
C PRO A 116 -17.17 22.31 -4.93
N GLY A 117 -17.73 22.75 -6.07
CA GLY A 117 -17.12 23.76 -6.94
C GLY A 117 -16.32 23.23 -8.14
N TRP A 118 -16.33 21.93 -8.43
CA TRP A 118 -15.78 21.38 -9.66
C TRP A 118 -16.92 20.94 -10.61
N GLU A 119 -17.05 21.61 -11.76
CA GLU A 119 -18.13 21.38 -12.74
C GLU A 119 -17.95 20.13 -13.62
N ALA A 120 -16.81 19.43 -13.51
CA ALA A 120 -16.55 18.21 -14.26
C ALA A 120 -16.18 17.05 -13.32
N PRO A 121 -16.65 15.82 -13.58
CA PRO A 121 -16.16 14.64 -12.87
C PRO A 121 -14.65 14.53 -13.12
N LEU A 122 -13.87 14.46 -12.03
CA LEU A 122 -12.44 14.16 -12.15
C LEU A 122 -12.27 12.85 -12.94
N PRO A 123 -11.30 12.77 -13.89
CA PRO A 123 -11.12 11.58 -14.71
C PRO A 123 -10.93 10.35 -13.84
N ALA A 124 -11.42 9.22 -14.34
CA ALA A 124 -11.50 8.04 -13.51
C ALA A 124 -10.13 7.41 -13.31
N LEU A 125 -9.46 7.73 -12.20
CA LEU A 125 -8.23 7.06 -11.80
C LEU A 125 -8.45 5.53 -11.73
N ALA A 126 -7.94 4.83 -12.74
CA ALA A 126 -7.95 3.38 -12.84
C ALA A 126 -6.79 2.76 -12.05
N GLY A 127 -5.72 3.54 -11.84
CA GLY A 127 -4.60 3.15 -10.99
C GLY A 127 -3.42 4.09 -11.14
N PHE A 128 -2.35 3.77 -10.43
CA PHE A 128 -1.08 4.48 -10.56
C PHE A 128 0.10 3.53 -10.29
N TYR A 129 1.25 3.89 -10.82
CA TYR A 129 2.53 3.22 -10.60
C TYR A 129 3.55 4.23 -10.12
N LEU A 130 4.22 3.93 -9.02
CA LEU A 130 5.33 4.72 -8.54
C LEU A 130 6.62 4.10 -9.10
N SER A 131 7.43 4.91 -9.77
CA SER A 131 8.75 4.51 -10.28
C SER A 131 9.61 3.86 -9.19
N SER A 132 10.57 3.01 -9.54
CA SER A 132 11.44 2.36 -8.53
C SER A 132 12.27 3.35 -7.73
N ARG A 133 12.69 4.46 -8.36
CA ARG A 133 13.34 5.61 -7.69
C ARG A 133 12.34 6.52 -7.00
N ARG A 134 11.05 6.34 -7.29
CA ARG A 134 9.89 6.99 -6.67
C ARG A 134 9.86 8.51 -6.81
N ASP A 135 10.57 9.03 -7.81
CA ASP A 135 10.60 10.44 -8.24
C ASP A 135 9.50 10.74 -9.26
N ARG A 136 8.94 9.71 -9.89
CA ARG A 136 7.83 9.82 -10.84
C ARG A 136 6.68 8.89 -10.51
N MET A 137 5.47 9.35 -10.79
CA MET A 137 4.24 8.58 -10.71
C MET A 137 3.58 8.51 -12.08
N LEU A 138 3.37 7.31 -12.60
CA LEU A 138 2.50 7.07 -13.74
C LEU A 138 1.08 6.93 -13.23
N VAL A 139 0.17 7.70 -13.76
CA VAL A 139 -1.25 7.72 -13.42
C VAL A 139 -2.04 7.21 -14.62
N MET A 140 -2.95 6.27 -14.38
CA MET A 140 -3.85 5.74 -15.39
C MET A 140 -5.23 6.33 -15.15
N GLU A 141 -5.74 7.03 -16.16
CA GLU A 141 -7.01 7.74 -16.12
C GLU A 141 -7.94 7.17 -17.19
N GLU A 142 -9.07 6.61 -16.79
CA GLU A 142 -10.17 6.27 -17.68
C GLU A 142 -10.92 7.55 -18.06
N GLY A 143 -10.89 7.86 -19.35
CA GLY A 143 -11.69 8.91 -19.97
C GLY A 143 -12.66 8.35 -21.00
N SER A 144 -13.49 9.23 -21.58
CA SER A 144 -14.45 8.88 -22.65
C SER A 144 -13.80 8.33 -23.92
N GLN A 145 -12.50 8.58 -24.11
CA GLN A 145 -11.71 8.12 -25.26
C GLN A 145 -10.81 6.91 -24.92
N GLY A 146 -11.02 6.27 -23.76
CA GLY A 146 -10.20 5.15 -23.26
C GLY A 146 -9.22 5.54 -22.16
N THR A 147 -8.30 4.63 -21.82
CA THR A 147 -7.31 4.83 -20.76
C THR A 147 -6.17 5.74 -21.23
N GLN A 148 -5.93 6.84 -20.51
CA GLN A 148 -4.82 7.75 -20.69
C GLN A 148 -3.75 7.51 -19.61
N LEU A 149 -2.49 7.67 -20.00
CA LEU A 149 -1.35 7.57 -19.10
C LEU A 149 -0.74 8.96 -18.89
N ARG A 150 -0.61 9.39 -17.64
CA ARG A 150 0.04 10.66 -17.26
C ARG A 150 1.24 10.39 -16.36
N LEU A 151 2.39 10.92 -16.72
CA LEU A 151 3.57 10.88 -15.86
C LEU A 151 3.63 12.17 -15.03
N ILE A 152 3.73 12.03 -13.71
CA ILE A 152 3.82 13.14 -12.76
C ILE A 152 5.19 13.07 -12.09
N ASP A 153 5.98 14.13 -12.20
CA ASP A 153 7.21 14.29 -11.43
C ASP A 153 6.85 14.74 -10.00
N LEU A 154 7.29 13.97 -9.01
CA LEU A 154 6.96 14.19 -7.59
C LEU A 154 7.96 15.10 -6.87
N LEU A 155 9.11 15.38 -7.51
CA LEU A 155 10.19 16.19 -6.94
C LEU A 155 10.27 17.62 -7.53
N SER A 156 9.39 17.96 -8.48
CA SER A 156 9.40 19.27 -9.16
C SER A 156 9.08 20.43 -8.21
N HIS A 157 8.37 20.20 -7.10
CA HIS A 157 8.01 21.24 -6.12
C HIS A 157 9.06 21.58 -5.06
N GLN A 158 10.29 21.04 -5.14
CA GLN A 158 11.36 21.42 -4.20
C GLN A 158 12.38 22.43 -4.76
N LYS A 159 12.25 22.87 -6.02
CA LYS A 159 13.21 23.81 -6.63
C LYS A 159 12.78 25.28 -6.62
N GLU A 160 11.51 25.60 -6.38
CA GLU A 160 11.05 27.00 -6.42
C GLU A 160 11.20 27.75 -5.09
N GLU A 161 11.27 27.09 -3.93
CA GLU A 161 11.47 27.78 -2.63
C GLU A 161 12.93 28.07 -2.26
N ALA A 162 13.90 27.53 -3.01
CA ALA A 162 15.34 27.76 -2.76
C ALA A 162 15.96 28.83 -3.68
N ALA A 163 15.23 29.30 -4.70
CA ALA A 163 15.73 30.30 -5.64
C ALA A 163 15.42 31.75 -5.22
N ASP A 164 14.43 31.98 -4.36
CA ASP A 164 13.98 33.33 -3.97
C ASP A 164 14.54 33.84 -2.62
N LEU A 165 15.48 33.12 -1.98
CA LEU A 165 16.07 33.53 -0.69
C LEU A 165 17.48 34.11 -0.77
N PHE A 166 18.02 34.37 -1.97
CA PHE A 166 19.35 34.99 -2.15
C PHE A 166 19.39 36.14 -3.19
N THR A 167 18.29 36.86 -3.37
CA THR A 167 18.31 38.17 -4.05
C THR A 167 17.33 39.15 -3.41
N SER A 168 17.77 39.85 -2.37
CA SER A 168 17.61 41.30 -2.12
C SER A 168 18.10 41.64 -0.71
#